data_AF-A0A8S3U5W8-F1
#
_entry.id   AF-A0A8S3U5W8-F1
#
_cell.length_a   1.000
_cell.length_b   1.000
_cell.length_c   1.000
_cell.angle_alpha   90.00
_cell.angle_beta   90.00
_cell.angle_gamma   90.00
#
_symmetry.space_group_name_H-M   'P 1'
#
loop_
_entity.id
_entity.type
_entity.pdbx_description
1 polymer ?
#
loop_
_entity_poly.entity_id
_entity_poly.type
_entity_poly.pdbx_seq_one_letter_code
_entity_poly.pdbx_strand_id
1 'polypeptide(L)'
;MMTLSDDKSDTVFNDDVVKELLAVVIAAGETDAEKLRRYEETNKIKYKSQYPSVGTFDNRFLSAGAFIGYAKEIFNMVNHRQINDMESDQLYFSEIFVDNELRTKWNIKLDRKTSLFQNMRANKDTLEMKHRDYNYIYNRRFTTRPLIIYDSGPIKGKFLRIADYLTGAWTSSRGCLSCAKNRINLNNFEEDAYPNVQLSVFIDEPTPFITEALELIGDLDYPKSKMNLFVYVHDEFHYKDVEIFISNVGSEYNSMTIVNHEDKMSVSQARNWALLMCKQRKCAYYFAIEGHVHLTDPRTLKDLIEHNRTVIAPLLVRHNEIWSNFWGALSNDGYYERSDDYIDIVEYVKNLVTMLYGFRLSRTVQVNLVEEMENSGKWSAGKNKGGGTRFVRQNCSVTDVKKGWMLMHPGRLTHYHEGLEVTSGTRYIAVSFVDP
;
A
#
# COMPACT_ATOMS: atom_id res chain seq x y z
N MET A 1 1.21 38.52 -4.91
CA MET A 1 -0.21 38.67 -4.56
C MET A 1 -0.99 37.92 -5.63
N MET A 2 -1.21 36.62 -5.42
CA MET A 2 -1.92 35.75 -6.36
C MET A 2 -3.11 35.20 -5.59
N THR A 3 -4.28 35.74 -5.93
CA THR A 3 -5.59 35.37 -5.42
C THR A 3 -5.84 33.89 -5.68
N LEU A 4 -5.93 33.10 -4.61
CA LEU A 4 -6.59 31.80 -4.64
C LEU A 4 -8.05 32.08 -4.98
N SER A 5 -8.51 31.56 -6.12
CA SER A 5 -9.93 31.56 -6.44
C SER A 5 -10.65 30.72 -5.38
N ASP A 6 -11.53 31.38 -4.62
CA ASP A 6 -12.58 30.76 -3.83
C ASP A 6 -13.51 29.99 -4.77
N ASP A 7 -13.12 28.77 -5.15
CA ASP A 7 -14.01 27.85 -5.84
C ASP A 7 -14.94 27.22 -4.79
N LYS A 8 -15.98 27.97 -4.44
CA LYS A 8 -17.06 27.56 -3.52
C LYS A 8 -17.90 26.38 -4.03
N SER A 9 -17.56 25.79 -5.18
CA SER A 9 -18.23 24.60 -5.73
C SER A 9 -17.61 23.26 -5.30
N ASP A 10 -16.48 23.29 -4.58
CA ASP A 10 -15.68 22.09 -4.25
C ASP A 10 -15.75 21.70 -2.76
N THR A 11 -16.83 22.04 -2.06
CA THR A 11 -17.12 21.44 -0.75
C THR A 11 -17.41 19.96 -0.93
N VAL A 12 -16.39 19.14 -0.68
CA VAL A 12 -16.41 17.66 -0.64
C VAL A 12 -17.53 17.12 0.28
N PHE A 13 -18.01 17.94 1.21
CA PHE A 13 -19.23 17.70 1.97
C PHE A 13 -20.30 18.65 1.44
N ASN A 14 -21.28 18.11 0.69
CA ASN A 14 -22.58 18.79 0.56
C ASN A 14 -23.17 18.95 1.98
N ASP A 15 -23.92 20.02 2.25
CA ASP A 15 -24.61 20.26 3.53
C ASP A 15 -25.42 19.03 4.00
N ASP A 16 -25.87 18.19 3.07
CA ASP A 16 -26.53 16.92 3.37
C ASP A 16 -25.59 15.87 4.01
N VAL A 17 -24.32 15.80 3.60
CA VAL A 17 -23.31 14.89 4.19
C VAL A 17 -22.91 15.37 5.59
N VAL A 18 -22.82 16.69 5.81
CA VAL A 18 -22.56 17.27 7.15
C VAL A 18 -23.74 16.99 8.10
N LYS A 19 -24.99 17.09 7.62
CA LYS A 19 -26.18 16.72 8.42
C LYS A 19 -26.21 15.23 8.78
N GLU A 20 -25.62 14.36 7.96
CA GLU A 20 -25.47 12.93 8.26
C GLU A 20 -24.42 12.64 9.35
N LEU A 21 -23.46 13.53 9.60
CA LEU A 21 -22.44 13.36 10.65
C LEU A 21 -22.97 13.55 12.09
N LEU A 22 -24.24 13.95 12.25
CA LEU A 22 -24.95 13.88 13.53
C LEU A 22 -25.30 12.43 13.97
N ALA A 23 -25.01 11.45 13.12
CA ALA A 23 -25.25 10.03 13.30
C ALA A 23 -23.95 9.22 13.32
N VAL A 24 -24.01 7.98 13.83
CA VAL A 24 -22.98 6.98 13.51
C VAL A 24 -23.31 6.42 12.14
N VAL A 25 -22.55 6.82 11.11
CA VAL A 25 -22.73 6.35 9.73
C VAL A 25 -21.77 5.20 9.48
N ILE A 26 -22.33 4.04 9.13
CA ILE A 26 -21.58 2.81 8.86
C ILE A 26 -21.66 2.49 7.37
N ALA A 27 -20.58 1.96 6.80
CA ALA A 27 -20.57 1.50 5.42
C ALA A 27 -21.66 0.45 5.17
N ALA A 28 -22.17 0.39 3.94
CA ALA A 28 -23.21 -0.55 3.55
C ALA A 28 -22.83 -1.26 2.24
N GLY A 29 -23.15 -2.55 2.14
CA GLY A 29 -22.84 -3.34 0.96
C GLY A 29 -23.65 -4.62 0.84
N GLU A 30 -24.20 -4.88 -0.35
CA GLU A 30 -24.90 -6.14 -0.65
C GLU A 30 -23.98 -7.37 -0.57
N THR A 31 -22.68 -7.20 -0.83
CA THR A 31 -21.69 -8.28 -0.70
C THR A 31 -21.54 -8.80 0.72
N ASP A 32 -21.83 -7.97 1.73
CA ASP A 32 -21.74 -8.38 3.14
C ASP A 32 -22.99 -9.17 3.60
N ALA A 33 -24.03 -9.25 2.76
CA ALA A 33 -25.13 -10.20 2.93
C ALA A 33 -24.65 -11.65 2.87
N GLU A 34 -23.61 -11.99 2.10
CA GLU A 34 -23.09 -13.35 2.05
C GLU A 34 -22.38 -13.75 3.34
N LYS A 35 -21.64 -12.82 3.96
CA LYS A 35 -21.04 -13.01 5.28
C LYS A 35 -22.12 -13.32 6.31
N LEU A 36 -23.19 -12.51 6.34
CA LEU A 36 -24.35 -12.75 7.18
C LEU A 36 -24.99 -14.13 6.91
N ARG A 37 -25.15 -14.53 5.65
CA ARG A 37 -25.75 -15.84 5.30
C ARG A 37 -25.00 -17.02 5.95
N ARG A 38 -23.66 -17.00 5.92
CA ARG A 38 -22.84 -18.06 6.55
C ARG A 38 -23.07 -18.14 8.06
N TYR A 39 -23.24 -16.99 8.72
CA TYR A 39 -23.57 -16.95 10.15
C TYR A 39 -25.00 -17.44 10.42
N GLU A 40 -25.98 -17.09 9.58
CA GLU A 40 -27.36 -17.57 9.70
C GLU A 40 -27.46 -19.09 9.55
N GLU A 41 -26.71 -19.67 8.60
CA GLU A 41 -26.61 -21.12 8.38
C GLU A 41 -26.02 -21.84 9.60
N THR A 42 -25.03 -21.23 10.25
CA THR A 42 -24.31 -21.83 11.39
C THR A 42 -25.11 -21.69 12.70
N ASN A 43 -25.76 -20.55 12.93
CA ASN A 43 -26.36 -20.20 14.23
C ASN A 43 -27.90 -20.32 14.26
N LYS A 44 -28.54 -20.66 13.13
CA LYS A 44 -30.02 -20.76 12.97
C LYS A 44 -30.80 -19.46 13.29
N ILE A 45 -30.12 -18.32 13.37
CA ILE A 45 -30.74 -16.99 13.54
C ILE A 45 -30.85 -16.34 12.17
N LYS A 46 -31.98 -15.68 11.87
CA LYS A 46 -32.21 -14.95 10.60
C LYS A 46 -31.99 -13.45 10.80
N TYR A 47 -30.77 -12.97 10.64
CA TYR A 47 -30.42 -11.55 10.75
C TYR A 47 -30.89 -10.72 9.55
N LYS A 48 -30.82 -11.26 8.32
CA LYS A 48 -31.17 -10.53 7.09
C LYS A 48 -32.61 -10.02 7.07
N SER A 49 -33.54 -10.82 7.60
CA SER A 49 -34.96 -10.43 7.67
C SER A 49 -35.22 -9.30 8.66
N GLN A 50 -34.30 -9.07 9.61
CA GLN A 50 -34.45 -8.04 10.65
C GLN A 50 -33.91 -6.68 10.20
N TYR A 51 -33.10 -6.63 9.13
CA TYR A 51 -32.69 -5.36 8.54
C TYR A 51 -33.90 -4.60 7.99
N PRO A 52 -33.96 -3.26 8.15
CA PRO A 52 -35.01 -2.45 7.53
C PRO A 52 -35.06 -2.67 6.01
N SER A 53 -36.27 -2.58 5.46
CA SER A 53 -36.44 -2.51 4.01
C SER A 53 -35.87 -1.20 3.48
N VAL A 54 -35.25 -1.26 2.29
CA VAL A 54 -34.62 -0.13 1.62
C VAL A 54 -35.07 -0.09 0.16
N GLY A 55 -34.77 1.00 -0.56
CA GLY A 55 -35.06 1.08 -1.99
C GLY A 55 -34.37 -0.06 -2.75
N THR A 56 -34.98 -0.54 -3.82
CA THR A 56 -34.52 -1.72 -4.59
C THR A 56 -33.04 -1.66 -5.01
N PHE A 57 -32.52 -0.45 -5.21
CA PHE A 57 -31.15 -0.25 -5.67
C PHE A 57 -30.16 0.11 -4.55
N ASP A 58 -30.64 0.43 -3.36
CA ASP A 58 -29.84 0.86 -2.21
C ASP A 58 -29.18 -0.34 -1.51
N ASN A 59 -27.97 -0.15 -0.97
CA ASN A 59 -27.32 -1.17 -0.16
C ASN A 59 -28.05 -1.32 1.19
N ARG A 60 -28.48 -2.53 1.51
CA ARG A 60 -29.29 -2.83 2.69
C ARG A 60 -28.46 -3.23 3.92
N PHE A 61 -27.35 -3.93 3.71
CA PHE A 61 -26.64 -4.61 4.79
C PHE A 61 -25.42 -3.83 5.27
N LEU A 62 -25.16 -3.86 6.57
CA LEU A 62 -24.04 -3.20 7.21
C LEU A 62 -22.71 -3.84 6.76
N SER A 63 -21.67 -3.03 6.64
CA SER A 63 -20.29 -3.45 6.42
C SER A 63 -19.42 -2.90 7.54
N ALA A 64 -18.85 -3.77 8.38
CA ALA A 64 -18.08 -3.36 9.55
C ALA A 64 -16.71 -2.75 9.22
N GLY A 65 -16.27 -2.85 7.95
CA GLY A 65 -14.95 -2.40 7.52
C GLY A 65 -14.74 -0.88 7.60
N ALA A 66 -15.81 -0.08 7.70
CA ALA A 66 -15.68 1.36 7.91
C ALA A 66 -16.92 1.98 8.55
N PHE A 67 -16.70 2.93 9.46
CA PHE A 67 -17.74 3.77 10.07
C PHE A 67 -17.17 5.11 10.51
N ILE A 68 -18.03 6.11 10.65
CA ILE A 68 -17.72 7.46 11.14
C ILE A 68 -18.85 7.93 12.06
N GLY A 69 -18.55 8.79 13.02
CA GLY A 69 -19.51 9.33 13.97
C GLY A 69 -18.82 9.97 15.16
N TYR A 70 -19.63 10.50 16.09
CA TYR A 70 -19.08 11.08 17.32
C TYR A 70 -18.34 10.06 18.17
N ALA A 71 -17.16 10.44 18.65
CA ALA A 71 -16.29 9.55 19.41
C ALA A 71 -16.99 8.92 20.63
N LYS A 72 -17.84 9.68 21.33
CA LYS A 72 -18.64 9.18 22.46
C LYS A 72 -19.57 8.04 22.03
N GLU A 73 -20.29 8.21 20.92
CA GLU A 73 -21.26 7.21 20.47
C GLU A 73 -20.57 5.99 19.88
N ILE A 74 -19.48 6.18 19.12
CA ILE A 74 -18.63 5.07 18.68
C ILE A 74 -18.09 4.32 19.90
N PHE A 75 -17.52 5.01 20.89
CA PHE A 75 -16.97 4.38 22.08
C PHE A 75 -18.01 3.55 22.83
N ASN A 76 -19.23 4.08 22.99
CA ASN A 76 -20.32 3.36 23.64
C ASN A 76 -20.78 2.14 22.83
N MET A 77 -20.83 2.27 21.50
CA MET A 77 -21.20 1.19 20.58
C MET A 77 -20.17 0.06 20.55
N VAL A 78 -18.88 0.38 20.42
CA VAL A 78 -17.80 -0.63 20.37
C VAL A 78 -17.56 -1.31 21.72
N ASN A 79 -17.92 -0.65 22.84
CA ASN A 79 -17.83 -1.23 24.19
C ASN A 79 -19.17 -1.77 24.72
N HIS A 80 -20.18 -1.94 23.87
CA HIS A 80 -21.50 -2.39 24.28
C HIS A 80 -21.48 -3.77 24.95
N ARG A 81 -20.71 -4.71 24.39
CA ARG A 81 -20.48 -6.04 24.95
C ARG A 81 -19.04 -6.48 24.66
N GLN A 82 -18.47 -7.29 25.55
CA GLN A 82 -17.18 -7.94 25.27
C GLN A 82 -17.35 -9.05 24.23
N ILE A 83 -16.34 -9.21 23.38
CA ILE A 83 -16.21 -10.31 22.40
C ILE A 83 -14.80 -10.88 22.46
N ASN A 84 -14.64 -12.15 22.10
CA ASN A 84 -13.32 -12.79 22.00
C ASN A 84 -12.58 -12.36 20.72
N ASP A 85 -11.24 -12.48 20.71
CA ASP A 85 -10.37 -12.08 19.57
C ASP A 85 -10.69 -12.78 18.22
N MET A 86 -11.39 -13.91 18.27
CA MET A 86 -11.77 -14.70 17.09
C MET A 86 -13.24 -14.52 16.70
N GLU A 87 -14.02 -13.75 17.46
CA GLU A 87 -15.40 -13.43 17.11
C GLU A 87 -15.46 -12.40 15.97
N SER A 88 -16.57 -12.43 15.24
CA SER A 88 -16.76 -11.55 14.09
C SER A 88 -17.23 -10.15 14.53
N ASP A 89 -16.42 -9.16 14.19
CA ASP A 89 -16.77 -7.74 14.19
C ASP A 89 -18.01 -7.44 13.33
N GLN A 90 -18.08 -8.03 12.13
CA GLN A 90 -19.21 -7.90 11.22
C GLN A 90 -20.52 -8.37 11.86
N LEU A 91 -20.49 -9.51 12.56
CA LEU A 91 -21.67 -10.01 13.28
C LEU A 91 -22.02 -9.10 14.46
N TYR A 92 -21.02 -8.70 15.25
CA TYR A 92 -21.18 -7.79 16.39
C TYR A 92 -21.93 -6.50 16.02
N PHE A 93 -21.46 -5.79 14.98
CA PHE A 93 -22.12 -4.56 14.54
C PHE A 93 -23.46 -4.80 13.86
N SER A 94 -23.64 -5.95 13.20
CA SER A 94 -24.92 -6.32 12.59
C SER A 94 -26.00 -6.55 13.65
N GLU A 95 -25.67 -7.22 14.76
CA GLU A 95 -26.58 -7.44 15.89
C GLU A 95 -27.02 -6.13 16.53
N ILE A 96 -26.08 -5.21 16.75
CA ILE A 96 -26.37 -3.85 17.22
C ILE A 96 -27.32 -3.13 16.26
N PHE A 97 -27.12 -3.25 14.95
CA PHE A 97 -27.90 -2.50 13.97
C PHE A 97 -29.32 -3.04 13.77
N VAL A 98 -29.53 -4.35 13.89
CA VAL A 98 -30.88 -4.95 13.78
C VAL A 98 -31.72 -4.72 15.03
N ASP A 99 -31.08 -4.54 16.19
CA ASP A 99 -31.75 -4.10 17.41
C ASP A 99 -32.23 -2.64 17.28
N ASN A 100 -33.54 -2.44 17.32
CA ASN A 100 -34.14 -1.13 17.09
C ASN A 100 -33.84 -0.13 18.22
N GLU A 101 -33.72 -0.59 19.47
CA GLU A 101 -33.42 0.28 20.61
C GLU A 101 -31.97 0.76 20.53
N LEU A 102 -31.02 -0.15 20.28
CA LEU A 102 -29.60 0.18 20.15
C LEU A 102 -29.33 1.06 18.92
N ARG A 103 -29.94 0.74 17.77
CA ARG A 103 -29.83 1.56 16.55
C ARG A 103 -30.34 2.98 16.79
N THR A 104 -31.46 3.13 17.48
CA THR A 104 -32.02 4.46 17.78
C THR A 104 -31.18 5.20 18.81
N LYS A 105 -30.71 4.50 19.85
CA LYS A 105 -29.88 5.04 20.94
C LYS A 105 -28.60 5.71 20.43
N TRP A 106 -27.91 5.07 19.48
CA TRP A 106 -26.66 5.62 18.91
C TRP A 106 -26.87 6.29 17.56
N ASN A 107 -28.13 6.52 17.16
CA ASN A 107 -28.49 7.14 15.89
C ASN A 107 -27.72 6.52 14.70
N ILE A 108 -27.72 5.19 14.59
CA ILE A 108 -26.93 4.49 13.58
C ILE A 108 -27.63 4.55 12.22
N LYS A 109 -26.88 4.98 11.21
CA LYS A 109 -27.29 5.01 9.80
C LYS A 109 -26.34 4.20 8.94
N LEU A 110 -26.84 3.74 7.81
CA LEU A 110 -26.04 3.06 6.80
C LEU A 110 -25.81 3.99 5.61
N ASP A 111 -24.59 4.03 5.09
CA ASP A 111 -24.25 4.70 3.83
C ASP A 111 -24.73 3.86 2.63
N ARG A 112 -26.06 3.85 2.44
CA ARG A 112 -26.74 2.97 1.49
C ARG A 112 -26.39 3.23 0.04
N LYS A 113 -25.93 4.44 -0.28
CA LYS A 113 -25.60 4.90 -1.64
C LYS A 113 -24.11 5.06 -1.88
N THR A 114 -23.27 4.62 -0.94
CA THR A 114 -21.80 4.73 -1.05
C THR A 114 -21.35 6.18 -1.31
N SER A 115 -21.94 7.12 -0.59
CA SER A 115 -21.58 8.54 -0.67
C SER A 115 -20.30 8.84 0.10
N LEU A 116 -20.05 8.08 1.17
CA LEU A 116 -18.88 8.20 2.04
C LEU A 116 -17.92 7.02 1.84
N PHE A 117 -18.44 5.79 1.88
CA PHE A 117 -17.65 4.57 1.90
C PHE A 117 -17.87 3.74 0.65
N GLN A 118 -16.79 3.45 -0.07
CA GLN A 118 -16.79 2.52 -1.20
C GLN A 118 -15.96 1.30 -0.90
N ASN A 119 -16.64 0.17 -0.76
CA ASN A 119 -16.00 -1.13 -0.80
C ASN A 119 -15.66 -1.48 -2.26
N MET A 120 -14.38 -1.68 -2.57
CA MET A 120 -13.92 -1.99 -3.93
C MET A 120 -14.34 -3.38 -4.45
N ARG A 121 -14.97 -4.20 -3.61
CA ARG A 121 -15.60 -5.46 -4.02
C ARG A 121 -17.02 -5.29 -4.52
N ALA A 122 -17.72 -4.28 -4.04
CA ALA A 122 -19.11 -4.05 -4.38
C ALA A 122 -19.21 -3.30 -5.72
N ASN A 123 -20.15 -3.72 -6.56
CA ASN A 123 -20.52 -3.04 -7.81
C ASN A 123 -19.31 -2.71 -8.73
N LYS A 124 -18.34 -3.62 -8.85
CA LYS A 124 -17.06 -3.40 -9.56
C LYS A 124 -17.21 -2.82 -10.96
N ASP A 125 -18.24 -3.26 -11.69
CA ASP A 125 -18.48 -2.85 -13.08
C ASP A 125 -19.01 -1.41 -13.18
N THR A 126 -19.43 -0.83 -12.06
CA THR A 126 -19.96 0.52 -11.98
C THR A 126 -18.94 1.53 -11.44
N LEU A 127 -17.78 1.07 -10.97
CA LEU A 127 -16.71 1.92 -10.47
C LEU A 127 -15.83 2.38 -11.63
N GLU A 128 -15.63 3.69 -11.72
CA GLU A 128 -14.80 4.33 -12.73
C GLU A 128 -13.78 5.24 -12.06
N MET A 129 -12.53 5.21 -12.50
CA MET A 129 -11.53 6.18 -12.06
C MET A 129 -11.64 7.44 -12.93
N LYS A 130 -11.87 8.59 -12.30
CA LYS A 130 -11.93 9.88 -12.97
C LYS A 130 -10.60 10.59 -12.81
N HIS A 131 -10.02 10.98 -13.95
CA HIS A 131 -8.75 11.71 -14.00
C HIS A 131 -8.99 13.23 -14.05
N ARG A 132 -8.50 13.93 -13.03
CA ARG A 132 -8.56 15.39 -12.85
C ARG A 132 -7.25 15.83 -12.16
N ASP A 133 -7.19 17.05 -11.62
CA ASP A 133 -6.05 17.48 -10.79
C ASP A 133 -5.86 16.61 -9.54
N TYR A 134 -6.92 15.93 -9.11
CA TYR A 134 -6.89 14.84 -8.13
C TYR A 134 -7.76 13.70 -8.65
N ASN A 135 -7.17 12.52 -8.89
CA ASN A 135 -7.95 11.37 -9.32
C ASN A 135 -8.83 10.86 -8.17
N TYR A 136 -10.04 10.42 -8.52
CA TYR A 136 -11.01 9.86 -7.58
C TYR A 136 -11.79 8.71 -8.21
N ILE A 137 -12.38 7.85 -7.38
CA ILE A 137 -13.35 6.85 -7.82
C ILE A 137 -14.73 7.49 -7.90
N TYR A 138 -15.42 7.21 -9.00
CA TYR A 138 -16.80 7.58 -9.23
C TYR A 138 -17.65 6.32 -9.30
N ASN A 139 -18.70 6.27 -8.49
CA ASN A 139 -19.66 5.17 -8.51
C ASN A 139 -20.82 5.55 -9.44
N ARG A 140 -20.86 4.92 -10.63
CA ARG A 140 -21.89 5.18 -11.64
C ARG A 140 -23.29 4.69 -11.23
N ARG A 141 -23.38 3.68 -10.35
CA ARG A 141 -24.67 3.14 -9.88
C ARG A 141 -25.42 4.17 -9.05
N PHE A 142 -24.72 4.84 -8.14
CA PHE A 142 -25.32 5.79 -7.22
C PHE A 142 -25.05 7.25 -7.57
N THR A 143 -24.24 7.51 -8.61
CA THR A 143 -23.87 8.87 -9.02
C THR A 143 -23.09 9.60 -7.92
N THR A 144 -22.25 8.87 -7.18
CA THR A 144 -21.53 9.38 -5.99
C THR A 144 -20.01 9.42 -6.20
N ARG A 145 -19.34 10.27 -5.41
CA ARG A 145 -17.88 10.34 -5.25
C ARG A 145 -17.52 9.97 -3.81
N PRO A 146 -17.26 8.68 -3.53
CA PRO A 146 -16.91 8.20 -2.19
C PRO A 146 -15.65 8.89 -1.66
N LEU A 147 -15.61 9.15 -0.35
CA LEU A 147 -14.47 9.77 0.33
C LEU A 147 -13.46 8.74 0.83
N ILE A 148 -13.97 7.61 1.29
CA ILE A 148 -13.20 6.51 1.85
C ILE A 148 -13.37 5.31 0.94
N ILE A 149 -12.26 4.79 0.46
CA ILE A 149 -12.21 3.61 -0.38
C ILE A 149 -11.50 2.53 0.42
N TYR A 150 -12.14 1.37 0.54
CA TYR A 150 -11.63 0.24 1.31
C TYR A 150 -11.91 -1.07 0.60
N ASP A 151 -11.26 -2.16 1.03
CA ASP A 151 -11.47 -3.51 0.51
C ASP A 151 -11.71 -4.45 1.70
N SER A 152 -12.86 -5.11 1.76
CA SER A 152 -13.27 -5.93 2.92
C SER A 152 -12.75 -7.38 2.90
N GLY A 153 -11.57 -7.61 2.32
CA GLY A 153 -10.77 -8.82 2.55
C GLY A 153 -9.42 -8.83 1.82
N PRO A 154 -8.87 -9.95 1.29
CA PRO A 154 -7.50 -9.97 0.77
C PRO A 154 -7.30 -8.92 -0.31
N ILE A 155 -6.31 -8.05 -0.09
CA ILE A 155 -5.94 -6.97 -1.00
C ILE A 155 -5.69 -7.57 -2.38
N LYS A 156 -6.54 -7.22 -3.35
CA LYS A 156 -6.38 -7.67 -4.74
C LYS A 156 -5.57 -6.64 -5.52
N GLY A 157 -4.84 -7.09 -6.55
CA GLY A 157 -4.01 -6.23 -7.41
C GLY A 157 -4.74 -5.00 -7.97
N LYS A 158 -6.07 -5.10 -8.20
CA LYS A 158 -6.90 -3.97 -8.64
C LYS A 158 -6.94 -2.80 -7.62
N PHE A 159 -6.98 -3.08 -6.31
CA PHE A 159 -6.98 -2.03 -5.29
C PHE A 159 -5.64 -1.30 -5.27
N LEU A 160 -4.53 -2.06 -5.29
CA LEU A 160 -3.17 -1.51 -5.32
C LEU A 160 -2.96 -0.64 -6.56
N ARG A 161 -3.37 -1.12 -7.73
CA ARG A 161 -3.29 -0.33 -8.98
C ARG A 161 -4.05 0.99 -8.89
N ILE A 162 -5.28 0.95 -8.39
CA ILE A 162 -6.09 2.18 -8.23
C ILE A 162 -5.42 3.14 -7.24
N ALA A 163 -4.82 2.63 -6.17
CA ALA A 163 -4.12 3.44 -5.17
C ALA A 163 -2.92 4.19 -5.76
N ASP A 164 -2.29 3.70 -6.83
CA ASP A 164 -1.20 4.39 -7.53
C ASP A 164 -1.64 5.73 -8.16
N TYR A 165 -2.95 5.92 -8.35
CA TYR A 165 -3.53 7.12 -8.97
C TYR A 165 -4.28 8.01 -7.99
N LEU A 166 -4.94 7.43 -6.99
CA LEU A 166 -5.86 8.14 -6.12
C LEU A 166 -5.18 9.26 -5.34
N THR A 167 -5.97 10.29 -4.99
CA THR A 167 -5.52 11.42 -4.16
C THR A 167 -4.32 12.18 -4.72
N GLY A 168 -4.12 12.09 -6.05
CA GLY A 168 -3.01 12.72 -6.74
C GLY A 168 -1.66 11.99 -6.57
N ALA A 169 -1.66 10.71 -6.20
CA ALA A 169 -0.44 9.90 -6.18
C ALA A 169 0.27 9.92 -7.55
N TRP A 170 -0.51 9.88 -8.62
CA TRP A 170 -0.09 10.21 -9.98
C TRP A 170 -1.14 11.10 -10.66
N THR A 171 -0.74 12.07 -11.47
CA THR A 171 -1.65 12.89 -12.30
C THR A 171 -1.04 13.16 -13.66
N SER A 172 -1.85 13.37 -14.70
CA SER A 172 -1.36 13.68 -16.05
C SER A 172 -0.56 14.99 -16.10
N SER A 173 -0.88 15.96 -15.25
CA SER A 173 -0.22 17.26 -15.21
C SER A 173 1.07 17.30 -14.38
N ARG A 174 1.21 16.43 -13.36
CA ARG A 174 2.34 16.48 -12.41
C ARG A 174 3.15 15.19 -12.33
N GLY A 175 2.77 14.15 -13.07
CA GLY A 175 3.35 12.82 -12.95
C GLY A 175 3.16 12.23 -11.54
N CYS A 176 4.12 11.41 -11.12
CA CYS A 176 4.11 10.73 -9.83
C CYS A 176 4.56 11.64 -8.68
N LEU A 177 3.64 12.01 -7.79
CA LEU A 177 3.93 12.84 -6.62
C LEU A 177 4.53 12.05 -5.45
N SER A 178 4.36 10.72 -5.45
CA SER A 178 4.88 9.84 -4.39
C SER A 178 6.35 9.46 -4.64
N CYS A 179 6.79 9.41 -5.90
CA CYS A 179 8.11 8.97 -6.32
C CYS A 179 9.24 9.83 -5.72
N ALA A 180 9.01 11.14 -5.56
CA ALA A 180 9.98 12.05 -4.95
C ALA A 180 10.00 12.02 -3.41
N LYS A 181 9.06 11.32 -2.75
CA LYS A 181 8.97 11.30 -1.28
C LYS A 181 9.98 10.34 -0.68
N ASN A 182 10.55 10.75 0.46
CA ASN A 182 11.48 9.97 1.28
C ASN A 182 12.73 9.47 0.52
N ARG A 183 13.14 10.16 -0.54
CA ARG A 183 14.36 9.81 -1.26
C ARG A 183 15.58 9.99 -0.37
N ILE A 184 16.54 9.11 -0.55
CA ILE A 184 17.91 9.27 -0.04
C ILE A 184 18.70 9.95 -1.16
N ASN A 185 19.67 10.79 -0.81
CA ASN A 185 20.61 11.36 -1.76
C ASN A 185 21.99 10.79 -1.43
N LEU A 186 22.52 9.92 -2.29
CA LEU A 186 23.80 9.27 -2.04
C LEU A 186 24.96 10.27 -2.07
N ASN A 187 24.82 11.38 -2.82
CA ASN A 187 25.84 12.44 -2.88
C ASN A 187 26.05 13.17 -1.53
N ASN A 188 25.19 12.93 -0.54
CA ASN A 188 25.38 13.46 0.82
C ASN A 188 26.38 12.63 1.64
N PHE A 189 26.87 11.52 1.11
CA PHE A 189 27.77 10.59 1.76
C PHE A 189 29.03 10.42 0.94
N GLU A 190 30.17 10.23 1.59
CA GLU A 190 31.36 9.71 0.94
C GLU A 190 31.13 8.26 0.50
N GLU A 191 31.82 7.80 -0.54
CA GLU A 191 31.66 6.44 -1.07
C GLU A 191 31.92 5.35 0.00
N ASP A 192 32.83 5.61 0.93
CA ASP A 192 33.10 4.72 2.06
C ASP A 192 31.93 4.58 3.04
N ALA A 193 30.97 5.50 3.00
CA ALA A 193 29.74 5.45 3.79
C ALA A 193 28.54 4.89 3.01
N TYR A 194 28.72 4.52 1.73
CA TYR A 194 27.64 3.93 0.94
C TYR A 194 27.16 2.59 1.53
N PRO A 195 25.85 2.28 1.38
CA PRO A 195 25.29 1.04 1.91
C PRO A 195 25.90 -0.19 1.24
N ASN A 196 26.21 -1.22 2.01
CA ASN A 196 26.70 -2.48 1.45
C ASN A 196 25.58 -3.21 0.69
N VAL A 197 25.89 -3.69 -0.52
CA VAL A 197 24.93 -4.35 -1.42
C VAL A 197 25.37 -5.80 -1.66
N GLN A 198 24.43 -6.74 -1.66
CA GLN A 198 24.63 -8.05 -2.28
C GLN A 198 24.16 -7.97 -3.72
N LEU A 199 25.09 -8.00 -4.68
CA LEU A 199 24.81 -8.11 -6.11
C LEU A 199 24.77 -9.61 -6.47
N SER A 200 23.67 -10.07 -7.05
CA SER A 200 23.46 -11.48 -7.39
C SER A 200 23.02 -11.63 -8.84
N VAL A 201 23.86 -12.25 -9.65
CA VAL A 201 23.65 -12.48 -11.08
C VAL A 201 23.26 -13.95 -11.28
N PHE A 202 22.17 -14.21 -12.00
CA PHE A 202 21.65 -15.55 -12.27
C PHE A 202 21.63 -15.85 -13.77
N ILE A 203 22.46 -16.79 -14.21
CA ILE A 203 22.56 -17.27 -15.59
C ILE A 203 22.03 -18.71 -15.61
N ASP A 204 20.70 -18.85 -15.70
CA ASP A 204 20.01 -20.13 -15.56
C ASP A 204 19.87 -20.90 -16.90
N GLU A 205 19.96 -20.18 -18.01
CA GLU A 205 19.78 -20.74 -19.35
C GLU A 205 20.81 -20.18 -20.35
N PRO A 206 21.07 -20.89 -21.47
CA PRO A 206 21.88 -20.36 -22.56
C PRO A 206 21.34 -19.03 -23.07
N THR A 207 22.12 -17.97 -22.84
CA THR A 207 21.76 -16.57 -23.03
C THR A 207 22.69 -15.92 -24.06
N PRO A 208 22.15 -15.40 -25.18
CA PRO A 208 22.94 -14.62 -26.14
C PRO A 208 23.51 -13.36 -25.50
N PHE A 209 24.70 -12.94 -25.96
CA PHE A 209 25.36 -11.69 -25.53
C PHE A 209 25.62 -11.58 -24.02
N ILE A 210 25.93 -12.72 -23.39
CA ILE A 210 26.20 -12.77 -21.95
C ILE A 210 27.44 -11.95 -21.56
N THR A 211 28.44 -11.89 -22.43
CA THR A 211 29.67 -11.12 -22.19
C THR A 211 29.36 -9.64 -22.07
N GLU A 212 28.55 -9.12 -23.00
CA GLU A 212 28.09 -7.74 -22.99
C GLU A 212 27.19 -7.45 -21.78
N ALA A 213 26.34 -8.39 -21.38
CA ALA A 213 25.51 -8.25 -20.17
C ALA A 213 26.38 -8.18 -18.90
N LEU A 214 27.41 -9.05 -18.79
CA LEU A 214 28.35 -9.06 -17.67
C LEU A 214 29.23 -7.80 -17.65
N GLU A 215 29.65 -7.29 -18.81
CA GLU A 215 30.37 -6.01 -18.92
C GLU A 215 29.51 -4.85 -18.39
N LEU A 216 28.24 -4.75 -18.79
CA LEU A 216 27.31 -3.73 -18.26
C LEU A 216 27.12 -3.83 -16.74
N ILE A 217 27.07 -5.05 -16.19
CA ILE A 217 27.01 -5.27 -14.73
C ILE A 217 28.33 -4.85 -14.06
N GLY A 218 29.46 -5.14 -14.71
CA GLY A 218 30.79 -4.66 -14.35
C GLY A 218 30.88 -3.14 -14.31
N ASP A 219 30.18 -2.45 -15.21
CA ASP A 219 30.22 -0.99 -15.36
C ASP A 219 29.20 -0.23 -14.49
N LEU A 220 28.39 -0.94 -13.67
CA LEU A 220 27.49 -0.27 -12.72
C LEU A 220 28.24 0.74 -11.86
N ASP A 221 27.75 1.98 -11.87
CA ASP A 221 28.29 3.15 -11.16
C ASP A 221 27.99 3.03 -9.66
N TYR A 222 28.66 2.09 -8.98
CA TYR A 222 28.61 1.90 -7.55
C TYR A 222 29.94 1.32 -7.06
N PRO A 223 30.51 1.77 -5.93
CA PRO A 223 31.82 1.30 -5.48
C PRO A 223 31.82 -0.23 -5.30
N LYS A 224 32.65 -0.94 -6.08
CA LYS A 224 32.73 -2.40 -6.04
C LYS A 224 33.14 -2.91 -4.65
N SER A 225 33.95 -2.13 -3.93
CA SER A 225 34.32 -2.34 -2.52
C SER A 225 33.12 -2.31 -1.53
N LYS A 226 31.95 -1.86 -1.97
CA LYS A 226 30.66 -1.91 -1.22
C LYS A 226 29.73 -3.02 -1.69
N MET A 227 30.17 -3.83 -2.66
CA MET A 227 29.36 -4.85 -3.29
C MET A 227 29.95 -6.23 -3.00
N ASN A 228 29.09 -7.14 -2.53
CA ASN A 228 29.39 -8.56 -2.48
C ASN A 228 28.81 -9.21 -3.73
N LEU A 229 29.66 -9.78 -4.58
CA LEU A 229 29.26 -10.42 -5.83
C LEU A 229 28.88 -11.88 -5.58
N PHE A 230 27.75 -12.29 -6.12
CA PHE A 230 27.32 -13.68 -6.23
C PHE A 230 26.96 -13.95 -7.68
N VAL A 231 27.55 -14.98 -8.29
CA VAL A 231 27.22 -15.38 -9.67
C VAL A 231 26.79 -16.84 -9.66
N TYR A 232 25.58 -17.10 -10.14
CA TYR A 232 25.09 -18.44 -10.45
C TYR A 232 25.16 -18.66 -11.96
N VAL A 233 25.81 -19.74 -12.38
CA VAL A 233 25.83 -20.19 -13.77
C VAL A 233 25.44 -21.66 -13.84
N HIS A 234 24.29 -21.92 -14.48
CA HIS A 234 23.72 -23.27 -14.56
C HIS A 234 24.45 -24.16 -15.57
N ASP A 235 24.78 -23.59 -16.73
CA ASP A 235 25.30 -24.34 -17.88
C ASP A 235 26.83 -24.19 -18.02
N GLU A 236 27.49 -25.24 -18.49
CA GLU A 236 28.94 -25.25 -18.75
C GLU A 236 29.33 -24.20 -19.82
N PHE A 237 28.45 -23.92 -20.77
CA PHE A 237 28.69 -23.04 -21.91
C PHE A 237 29.10 -21.62 -21.49
N HIS A 238 28.44 -21.06 -20.47
CA HIS A 238 28.71 -19.70 -19.98
C HIS A 238 29.77 -19.64 -18.87
N TYR A 239 30.28 -20.79 -18.44
CA TYR A 239 31.25 -20.83 -17.34
C TYR A 239 32.53 -20.05 -17.70
N LYS A 240 33.02 -20.17 -18.95
CA LYS A 240 34.19 -19.41 -19.43
C LYS A 240 33.95 -17.91 -19.48
N ASP A 241 32.75 -17.48 -19.89
CA ASP A 241 32.38 -16.06 -19.93
C ASP A 241 32.40 -15.47 -18.51
N VAL A 242 31.88 -16.22 -17.53
CA VAL A 242 31.95 -15.85 -16.10
C VAL A 242 33.40 -15.82 -15.61
N GLU A 243 34.24 -16.80 -15.94
CA GLU A 243 35.66 -16.79 -15.55
C GLU A 243 36.40 -15.54 -16.05
N ILE A 244 36.15 -15.14 -17.30
CA ILE A 244 36.73 -13.92 -17.88
C ILE A 244 36.24 -12.68 -17.13
N PHE A 245 34.94 -12.53 -16.93
CA PHE A 245 34.36 -11.42 -16.16
C PHE A 245 34.98 -11.31 -14.76
N ILE A 246 35.07 -12.43 -14.05
CA ILE A 246 35.63 -12.50 -12.70
C ILE A 246 37.12 -12.17 -12.69
N SER A 247 37.88 -12.61 -13.68
CA SER A 247 39.31 -12.30 -13.80
C SER A 247 39.56 -10.80 -14.00
N ASN A 248 38.64 -10.10 -14.66
CA ASN A 248 38.76 -8.67 -14.96
C ASN A 248 38.39 -7.79 -13.76
N VAL A 249 37.23 -8.03 -13.13
CA VAL A 249 36.68 -7.12 -12.11
C VAL A 249 36.49 -7.76 -10.73
N GLY A 250 36.63 -9.08 -10.61
CA GLY A 250 36.29 -9.82 -9.39
C GLY A 250 37.06 -9.37 -8.15
N SER A 251 38.32 -8.94 -8.32
CA SER A 251 39.17 -8.46 -7.23
C SER A 251 38.78 -7.08 -6.67
N GLU A 252 37.96 -6.32 -7.40
CA GLU A 252 37.46 -5.01 -6.96
C GLU A 252 36.26 -5.12 -6.01
N TYR A 253 35.56 -6.26 -6.05
CA TYR A 253 34.41 -6.53 -5.19
C TYR A 253 34.84 -6.85 -3.76
N ASN A 254 34.03 -6.45 -2.77
CA ASN A 254 34.30 -6.71 -1.35
C ASN A 254 34.41 -8.22 -1.03
N SER A 255 33.57 -9.02 -1.68
CA SER A 255 33.67 -10.47 -1.65
C SER A 255 32.99 -11.06 -2.87
N MET A 256 33.32 -12.31 -3.17
CA MET A 256 32.84 -13.01 -4.34
C MET A 256 32.44 -14.44 -4.00
N THR A 257 31.37 -14.91 -4.61
CA THR A 257 30.91 -16.29 -4.51
C THR A 257 30.39 -16.72 -5.88
N ILE A 258 30.87 -17.85 -6.37
CA ILE A 258 30.49 -18.39 -7.67
C ILE A 258 29.87 -19.74 -7.40
N VAL A 259 28.71 -19.98 -8.02
CA VAL A 259 28.09 -21.29 -8.08
C VAL A 259 28.06 -21.69 -9.53
N ASN A 260 28.74 -22.77 -9.85
CA ASN A 260 28.85 -23.27 -11.21
C ASN A 260 27.99 -24.52 -11.43
N HIS A 261 28.03 -25.03 -12.66
CA HIS A 261 27.30 -26.22 -13.09
C HIS A 261 27.69 -27.49 -12.30
N GLU A 262 28.91 -27.57 -11.75
CA GLU A 262 29.41 -28.72 -10.98
C GLU A 262 28.79 -28.79 -9.57
N ASP A 263 28.37 -27.66 -9.01
CA ASP A 263 27.73 -27.58 -7.69
C ASP A 263 26.33 -28.25 -7.66
N LYS A 264 25.76 -28.57 -8.83
CA LYS A 264 24.45 -29.24 -9.00
C LYS A 264 23.31 -28.57 -8.21
N MET A 265 23.42 -27.26 -8.01
CA MET A 265 22.41 -26.47 -7.31
C MET A 265 21.38 -25.91 -8.31
N SER A 266 20.09 -26.01 -7.98
CA SER A 266 19.03 -25.37 -8.78
C SER A 266 19.03 -23.84 -8.60
N VAL A 267 18.54 -23.11 -9.60
CA VAL A 267 18.39 -21.64 -9.51
C VAL A 267 17.56 -21.19 -8.30
N SER A 268 16.53 -21.95 -7.90
CA SER A 268 15.72 -21.65 -6.72
C SER A 268 16.54 -21.74 -5.42
N GLN A 269 17.38 -22.78 -5.30
CA GLN A 269 18.31 -22.89 -4.19
C GLN A 269 19.36 -21.78 -4.22
N ALA A 270 19.88 -21.43 -5.40
CA ALA A 270 20.85 -20.36 -5.58
C ALA A 270 20.29 -18.99 -5.16
N ARG A 271 19.08 -18.64 -5.61
CA ARG A 271 18.38 -17.40 -5.23
C ARG A 271 18.16 -17.31 -3.73
N ASN A 272 17.71 -18.40 -3.11
CA ASN A 272 17.54 -18.46 -1.66
C ASN A 272 18.86 -18.31 -0.91
N TRP A 273 19.92 -18.95 -1.39
CA TRP A 273 21.23 -18.87 -0.77
C TRP A 273 21.82 -17.46 -0.86
N ALA A 274 21.77 -16.83 -2.04
CA ALA A 274 22.22 -15.46 -2.24
C ALA A 274 21.51 -14.47 -1.29
N LEU A 275 20.19 -14.61 -1.12
CA LEU A 275 19.42 -13.82 -0.17
C LEU A 275 19.80 -14.10 1.30
N LEU A 276 20.04 -15.37 1.66
CA LEU A 276 20.50 -15.73 3.00
C LEU A 276 21.90 -15.18 3.29
N MET A 277 22.80 -15.18 2.30
CA MET A 277 24.12 -14.56 2.42
C MET A 277 24.01 -13.06 2.67
N CYS A 278 23.15 -12.37 1.91
CA CYS A 278 22.83 -10.95 2.13
C CYS A 278 22.39 -10.69 3.58
N LYS A 279 21.47 -11.52 4.09
CA LYS A 279 20.97 -11.44 5.47
C LYS A 279 22.07 -11.71 6.51
N GLN A 280 22.89 -12.73 6.30
CA GLN A 280 23.99 -13.10 7.21
C GLN A 280 25.08 -12.02 7.27
N ARG A 281 25.41 -11.43 6.11
CA ARG A 281 26.36 -10.31 5.97
C ARG A 281 25.77 -8.96 6.43
N LYS A 282 24.48 -8.92 6.77
CA LYS A 282 23.74 -7.70 7.12
C LYS A 282 23.87 -6.63 6.02
N CYS A 283 23.79 -7.03 4.76
CA CYS A 283 23.77 -6.05 3.66
C CYS A 283 22.55 -5.14 3.81
N ALA A 284 22.71 -3.89 3.40
CA ALA A 284 21.63 -2.92 3.41
C ALA A 284 20.64 -3.17 2.26
N TYR A 285 21.15 -3.61 1.10
CA TYR A 285 20.34 -3.93 -0.07
C TYR A 285 20.74 -5.26 -0.71
N TYR A 286 19.76 -5.93 -1.31
CA TYR A 286 19.91 -7.10 -2.17
C TYR A 286 19.49 -6.71 -3.58
N PHE A 287 20.37 -6.90 -4.56
CA PHE A 287 20.11 -6.60 -5.97
C PHE A 287 20.30 -7.85 -6.82
N ALA A 288 19.19 -8.38 -7.35
CA ALA A 288 19.17 -9.56 -8.20
C ALA A 288 19.02 -9.16 -9.67
N ILE A 289 19.84 -9.76 -10.54
CA ILE A 289 19.87 -9.52 -11.98
C ILE A 289 19.88 -10.88 -12.70
N GLU A 290 19.07 -11.04 -13.74
CA GLU A 290 19.10 -12.21 -14.62
C GLU A 290 20.13 -12.01 -15.73
N GLY A 291 20.75 -13.10 -16.23
CA GLY A 291 21.84 -13.04 -17.21
C GLY A 291 21.46 -12.39 -18.55
N HIS A 292 20.17 -12.38 -18.91
CA HIS A 292 19.66 -11.74 -20.14
C HIS A 292 19.31 -10.26 -19.96
N VAL A 293 19.55 -9.67 -18.79
CA VAL A 293 19.25 -8.26 -18.51
C VAL A 293 20.44 -7.38 -18.90
N HIS A 294 20.20 -6.43 -19.80
CA HIS A 294 21.16 -5.41 -20.19
C HIS A 294 20.82 -4.08 -19.51
N LEU A 295 21.52 -3.75 -18.42
CA LEU A 295 21.37 -2.46 -17.74
C LEU A 295 22.21 -1.39 -18.45
N THR A 296 21.61 -0.74 -19.46
CA THR A 296 22.29 0.28 -20.27
C THR A 296 22.55 1.59 -19.52
N ASP A 297 21.86 1.84 -18.40
CA ASP A 297 22.14 2.95 -17.50
C ASP A 297 22.99 2.48 -16.31
N PRO A 298 24.28 2.85 -16.23
CA PRO A 298 25.17 2.44 -15.14
C PRO A 298 24.71 2.95 -13.77
N ARG A 299 23.88 4.01 -13.70
CA ARG A 299 23.35 4.54 -12.44
C ARG A 299 22.19 3.74 -11.85
N THR A 300 21.67 2.73 -12.56
CA THR A 300 20.47 1.97 -12.16
C THR A 300 20.45 1.61 -10.67
N LEU A 301 21.54 1.05 -10.14
CA LEU A 301 21.62 0.68 -8.72
C LEU A 301 21.52 1.89 -7.77
N LYS A 302 22.25 2.97 -8.05
CA LYS A 302 22.17 4.22 -7.27
C LYS A 302 20.74 4.76 -7.29
N ASP A 303 20.12 4.82 -8.46
CA ASP A 303 18.75 5.33 -8.58
C ASP A 303 17.76 4.48 -7.77
N LEU A 304 17.83 3.15 -7.83
CA LEU A 304 16.96 2.27 -7.04
C LEU A 304 17.15 2.45 -5.53
N ILE A 305 18.40 2.59 -5.07
CA ILE A 305 18.72 2.86 -3.65
C ILE A 305 18.17 4.22 -3.22
N GLU A 306 18.38 5.27 -4.02
CA GLU A 306 17.91 6.62 -3.73
C GLU A 306 16.40 6.75 -3.71
N HIS A 307 15.67 5.86 -4.40
CA HIS A 307 14.23 5.78 -4.26
C HIS A 307 13.81 5.30 -2.87
N ASN A 308 14.66 4.64 -2.08
CA ASN A 308 14.38 4.27 -0.69
C ASN A 308 13.05 3.53 -0.54
N ARG A 309 12.95 2.36 -1.19
CA ARG A 309 11.79 1.46 -1.15
C ARG A 309 12.22 0.10 -0.62
N THR A 310 11.30 -0.61 0.02
CA THR A 310 11.54 -1.97 0.50
C THR A 310 11.81 -2.95 -0.65
N VAL A 311 11.05 -2.81 -1.75
CA VAL A 311 11.22 -3.56 -3.00
C VAL A 311 10.96 -2.58 -4.14
N ILE A 312 11.87 -2.53 -5.11
CA ILE A 312 11.74 -1.73 -6.32
C ILE A 312 12.51 -2.45 -7.44
N ALA A 313 12.00 -2.37 -8.66
CA ALA A 313 12.67 -2.85 -9.86
C ALA A 313 12.69 -1.72 -10.90
N PRO A 314 13.75 -1.63 -11.71
CA PRO A 314 13.72 -0.77 -12.90
C PRO A 314 12.75 -1.39 -13.91
N LEU A 315 12.04 -0.55 -14.67
CA LEU A 315 11.22 -1.03 -15.78
C LEU A 315 12.15 -1.43 -16.93
N LEU A 316 12.13 -2.72 -17.29
CA LEU A 316 12.88 -3.27 -18.41
C LEU A 316 11.90 -3.73 -19.47
N VAL A 317 12.07 -3.26 -20.69
CA VAL A 317 11.18 -3.53 -21.82
C VAL A 317 11.98 -4.21 -22.91
N ARG A 318 11.42 -5.28 -23.49
CA ARG A 318 12.01 -5.95 -24.64
C ARG A 318 11.96 -5.03 -25.85
N HIS A 319 13.10 -4.86 -26.52
CA HIS A 319 13.25 -3.92 -27.62
C HIS A 319 12.17 -4.12 -28.70
N ASN A 320 11.50 -3.04 -29.09
CA ASN A 320 10.38 -3.00 -30.06
C ASN A 320 9.18 -3.89 -29.72
N GLU A 321 9.05 -4.33 -28.46
CA GLU A 321 7.91 -5.11 -27.98
C GLU A 321 7.32 -4.46 -26.73
N ILE A 322 6.16 -4.94 -26.31
CA ILE A 322 5.49 -4.48 -25.07
C ILE A 322 5.77 -5.41 -23.88
N TRP A 323 6.55 -6.48 -24.06
CA TRP A 323 6.89 -7.38 -22.98
C TRP A 323 7.89 -6.72 -22.05
N SER A 324 7.61 -6.77 -20.75
CA SER A 324 8.43 -6.14 -19.73
C SER A 324 8.61 -7.06 -18.52
N ASN A 325 9.45 -6.64 -17.58
CA ASN A 325 9.75 -7.37 -16.35
C ASN A 325 8.70 -7.20 -15.23
N PHE A 326 7.49 -6.71 -15.52
CA PHE A 326 6.41 -6.60 -14.54
C PHE A 326 5.04 -6.95 -15.12
N TRP A 327 4.11 -7.37 -14.26
CA TRP A 327 2.70 -7.55 -14.59
C TRP A 327 1.85 -6.52 -13.81
N GLY A 328 1.01 -5.77 -14.50
CA GLY A 328 0.11 -4.79 -13.87
C GLY A 328 -1.19 -5.39 -13.31
N ALA A 329 -1.52 -6.63 -13.66
CA ALA A 329 -2.69 -7.34 -13.15
C ALA A 329 -2.47 -8.87 -13.11
N LEU A 330 -3.37 -9.55 -12.41
CA LEU A 330 -3.40 -11.01 -12.28
C LEU A 330 -4.82 -11.51 -12.56
N SER A 331 -4.92 -12.62 -13.29
CA SER A 331 -6.16 -13.36 -13.46
C SER A 331 -6.64 -13.94 -12.11
N ASN A 332 -7.87 -14.46 -12.09
CA ASN A 332 -8.42 -15.08 -10.88
C ASN A 332 -7.61 -16.28 -10.39
N ASP A 333 -6.87 -16.95 -11.29
CA ASP A 333 -6.03 -18.11 -10.98
C ASP A 333 -4.58 -17.71 -10.65
N GLY A 334 -4.28 -16.41 -10.57
CA GLY A 334 -2.95 -15.88 -10.23
C GLY A 334 -1.95 -15.82 -11.39
N TYR A 335 -2.41 -16.00 -12.62
CA TYR A 335 -1.58 -15.89 -13.83
C TYR A 335 -1.59 -14.46 -14.38
N TYR A 336 -0.73 -14.21 -15.37
CA TYR A 336 -0.67 -12.94 -16.08
C TYR A 336 -2.04 -12.48 -16.58
N GLU A 337 -2.35 -11.22 -16.31
CA GLU A 337 -3.40 -10.47 -16.98
C GLU A 337 -2.87 -9.08 -17.30
N ARG A 338 -3.22 -8.54 -18.48
CA ARG A 338 -2.83 -7.19 -18.85
C ARG A 338 -3.70 -6.17 -18.09
N SER A 339 -3.08 -5.24 -17.38
CA SER A 339 -3.82 -4.10 -16.80
C SER A 339 -4.18 -3.06 -17.87
N ASP A 340 -5.22 -2.29 -17.58
CA ASP A 340 -5.73 -1.20 -18.42
C ASP A 340 -4.70 -0.08 -18.66
N ASP A 341 -3.75 0.09 -17.75
CA ASP A 341 -2.67 1.08 -17.79
C ASP A 341 -1.30 0.53 -18.22
N TYR A 342 -1.21 -0.76 -18.56
CA TYR A 342 0.08 -1.42 -18.85
C TYR A 342 0.84 -0.77 -20.00
N ILE A 343 0.15 -0.47 -21.11
CA ILE A 343 0.75 0.13 -22.30
C ILE A 343 1.30 1.52 -21.98
N ASP A 344 0.52 2.34 -21.25
CA ASP A 344 0.96 3.66 -20.81
C ASP A 344 2.24 3.62 -19.95
N ILE A 345 2.40 2.57 -19.13
CA ILE A 345 3.59 2.39 -18.29
C ILE A 345 4.80 1.97 -19.15
N VAL A 346 4.64 0.97 -20.01
CA VAL A 346 5.70 0.44 -20.87
C VAL A 346 6.21 1.48 -21.88
N GLU A 347 5.33 2.37 -22.35
CA GLU A 347 5.67 3.47 -23.25
C GLU A 347 6.17 4.73 -22.50
N TYR A 348 6.40 4.66 -21.19
CA TYR A 348 6.87 5.77 -20.34
C TYR A 348 5.93 7.00 -20.33
N VAL A 349 4.67 6.83 -20.71
CA VAL A 349 3.61 7.85 -20.54
C VAL A 349 3.27 7.99 -19.06
N LYS A 350 3.31 6.88 -18.31
CA LYS A 350 3.07 6.83 -16.87
C LYS A 350 4.28 6.27 -16.12
N ASN A 351 5.09 7.16 -15.55
CA ASN A 351 6.10 6.78 -14.58
C ASN A 351 5.43 6.54 -13.22
N LEU A 352 5.37 5.28 -12.79
CA LEU A 352 4.82 4.88 -11.49
C LEU A 352 5.92 4.24 -10.65
N VAL A 353 5.93 4.55 -9.37
CA VAL A 353 6.55 3.70 -8.36
C VAL A 353 5.41 3.22 -7.50
N THR A 354 5.01 1.96 -7.66
CA THR A 354 4.00 1.35 -6.80
C THR A 354 4.57 1.31 -5.40
N MET A 355 4.01 2.12 -4.52
CA MET A 355 4.41 2.16 -3.13
C MET A 355 3.23 1.91 -2.23
N LEU A 356 3.39 0.93 -1.33
CA LEU A 356 2.57 0.84 -0.14
C LEU A 356 2.87 2.06 0.76
N TYR A 357 1.99 3.07 0.78
CA TYR A 357 2.01 4.13 1.80
C TYR A 357 0.61 4.48 2.33
N GLY A 358 0.60 4.88 3.61
CA GLY A 358 -0.50 5.60 4.26
C GLY A 358 -0.70 7.02 3.71
N PHE A 359 -1.94 7.47 3.77
CA PHE A 359 -2.47 8.63 3.05
C PHE A 359 -2.47 9.91 3.89
N ARG A 360 -2.55 11.07 3.22
CA ARG A 360 -2.79 12.38 3.84
C ARG A 360 -4.25 12.80 3.62
N LEU A 361 -5.04 12.90 4.69
CA LEU A 361 -6.37 13.50 4.68
C LEU A 361 -6.28 14.98 4.29
N SER A 362 -7.30 15.51 3.60
CA SER A 362 -7.31 16.92 3.19
C SER A 362 -7.24 17.85 4.41
N ARG A 363 -6.60 19.03 4.27
CA ARG A 363 -6.49 20.00 5.37
C ARG A 363 -7.86 20.41 5.91
N THR A 364 -8.88 20.46 5.06
CA THR A 364 -10.27 20.75 5.43
C THR A 364 -10.87 19.64 6.28
N VAL A 365 -10.67 18.37 5.91
CA VAL A 365 -11.09 17.23 6.76
C VAL A 365 -10.37 17.28 8.10
N GLN A 366 -9.07 17.59 8.13
CA GLN A 366 -8.32 17.68 9.38
C GLN A 366 -8.82 18.78 10.31
N VAL A 367 -9.11 19.97 9.76
CA VAL A 367 -9.56 21.13 10.53
C VAL A 367 -10.99 20.90 10.99
N ASN A 368 -11.89 20.45 10.11
CA ASN A 368 -13.29 20.21 10.46
C ASN A 368 -13.42 19.06 11.47
N LEU A 369 -12.68 17.95 11.32
CA LEU A 369 -12.75 16.83 12.28
C LEU A 369 -12.27 17.26 13.67
N VAL A 370 -11.26 18.15 13.74
CA VAL A 370 -10.74 18.69 15.00
C VAL A 370 -11.67 19.76 15.57
N GLU A 371 -12.13 20.72 14.78
CA GLU A 371 -13.07 21.78 15.21
C GLU A 371 -14.42 21.20 15.65
N GLU A 372 -14.90 20.14 15.00
CA GLU A 372 -16.14 19.46 15.36
C GLU A 372 -15.98 18.58 16.61
N MET A 373 -14.79 18.00 16.83
CA MET A 373 -14.42 17.38 18.11
C MET A 373 -14.27 18.42 19.23
N GLU A 374 -13.72 19.61 18.96
CA GLU A 374 -13.49 20.69 19.95
C GLU A 374 -14.78 21.46 20.30
N ASN A 375 -15.70 21.66 19.36
CA ASN A 375 -17.00 22.34 19.57
C ASN A 375 -18.03 21.50 20.35
N SER A 376 -17.72 20.23 20.66
CA SER A 376 -18.58 19.31 21.42
C SER A 376 -18.54 19.52 22.96
N GLY A 377 -17.91 20.59 23.44
CA GLY A 377 -18.10 21.11 24.78
C GLY A 377 -17.23 20.46 25.88
N LYS A 378 -16.08 21.12 26.15
CA LYS A 378 -15.16 21.03 27.31
C LYS A 378 -13.73 20.54 27.01
N TRP A 379 -13.14 20.86 25.86
CA TRP A 379 -11.75 20.47 25.60
C TRP A 379 -10.96 21.63 25.02
N SER A 380 -9.81 21.92 25.63
CA SER A 380 -8.93 23.02 25.25
C SER A 380 -8.21 22.72 23.94
N ALA A 381 -8.16 23.71 23.05
CA ALA A 381 -7.45 23.72 21.77
C ALA A 381 -6.10 22.98 21.86
N GLY A 382 -6.04 21.77 21.33
CA GLY A 382 -4.97 20.84 21.67
C GLY A 382 -3.75 20.96 20.74
N LYS A 383 -2.78 21.81 21.09
CA LYS A 383 -1.38 21.50 20.77
C LYS A 383 -0.91 20.47 21.81
N ASN A 384 -0.45 19.30 21.38
CA ASN A 384 0.15 18.30 22.28
C ASN A 384 1.68 18.32 22.20
N LYS A 385 2.35 17.92 23.30
CA LYS A 385 3.75 17.46 23.29
C LYS A 385 3.81 16.01 23.75
N GLY A 386 4.79 15.26 23.26
CA GLY A 386 4.81 13.81 23.44
C GLY A 386 3.70 13.12 22.63
N GLY A 387 3.47 11.85 22.93
CA GLY A 387 2.63 10.98 22.12
C GLY A 387 3.38 10.39 20.94
N GLY A 388 2.89 9.27 20.44
CA GLY A 388 3.46 8.57 19.28
C GLY A 388 3.04 7.11 19.30
N THR A 389 3.69 6.31 18.47
CA THR A 389 3.57 4.86 18.48
C THR A 389 4.97 4.27 18.47
N ARG A 390 5.30 3.40 19.42
CA ARG A 390 6.56 2.66 19.44
C ARG A 390 6.33 1.26 18.91
N PHE A 391 7.05 0.89 17.86
CA PHE A 391 7.06 -0.46 17.32
C PHE A 391 8.17 -1.25 18.01
N VAL A 392 7.75 -2.08 18.97
CA VAL A 392 8.62 -2.77 19.93
C VAL A 392 9.62 -3.68 19.20
N ARG A 393 9.16 -4.40 18.17
CA ARG A 393 9.99 -5.36 17.43
C ARG A 393 11.03 -4.69 16.53
N GLN A 394 10.70 -3.54 15.96
CA GLN A 394 11.58 -2.75 15.09
C GLN A 394 12.47 -1.79 15.88
N ASN A 395 12.26 -1.69 17.19
CA ASN A 395 12.88 -0.71 18.08
C ASN A 395 12.85 0.72 17.49
N CYS A 396 11.72 1.08 16.89
CA CYS A 396 11.53 2.39 16.29
C CYS A 396 10.30 3.07 16.89
N SER A 397 10.35 4.39 16.99
CA SER A 397 9.23 5.20 17.47
C SER A 397 8.81 6.16 16.38
N VAL A 398 7.52 6.18 16.11
CA VAL A 398 6.89 7.16 15.22
C VAL A 398 6.25 8.22 16.10
N THR A 399 6.97 9.32 16.27
CA THR A 399 6.58 10.52 17.00
C THR A 399 6.31 11.65 16.01
N ASP A 400 5.59 12.69 16.44
CA ASP A 400 5.36 13.91 15.63
C ASP A 400 4.71 13.68 14.24
N VAL A 401 3.82 12.70 14.14
CA VAL A 401 3.00 12.47 12.94
C VAL A 401 2.23 13.74 12.58
N LYS A 402 2.51 14.28 11.39
CA LYS A 402 1.87 15.52 10.89
C LYS A 402 0.36 15.36 10.87
N LYS A 403 -0.37 16.44 11.19
CA LYS A 403 -1.84 16.43 11.18
C LYS A 403 -2.39 15.89 9.84
N GLY A 404 -3.35 14.98 9.96
CA GLY A 404 -4.00 14.20 8.91
C GLY A 404 -3.11 13.31 8.07
N TRP A 405 -1.92 12.96 8.54
CA TRP A 405 -1.18 11.83 8.01
C TRP A 405 -1.62 10.56 8.73
N MET A 406 -1.91 9.53 7.96
CA MET A 406 -2.28 8.21 8.45
C MET A 406 -1.02 7.35 8.62
N LEU A 407 -0.95 6.63 9.74
CA LEU A 407 0.01 5.56 9.97
C LEU A 407 -0.72 4.24 9.71
N MET A 408 -0.28 3.48 8.69
CA MET A 408 -0.82 2.16 8.36
C MET A 408 0.27 1.11 8.56
N HIS A 409 -0.03 0.07 9.32
CA HIS A 409 0.87 -1.05 9.56
C HIS A 409 0.06 -2.34 9.73
N PRO A 410 0.65 -3.52 9.46
CA PRO A 410 0.04 -4.80 9.78
C PRO A 410 -0.45 -4.86 11.24
N GLY A 411 -1.70 -5.29 11.46
CA GLY A 411 -2.28 -5.41 12.80
C GLY A 411 -1.77 -6.62 13.60
N ARG A 412 -1.26 -7.66 12.91
CA ARG A 412 -0.77 -8.91 13.51
C ARG A 412 0.66 -9.23 13.06
N LEU A 413 1.33 -10.12 13.81
CA LEU A 413 2.64 -10.74 13.53
C LEU A 413 3.86 -9.81 13.51
N THR A 414 3.87 -8.80 12.65
CA THR A 414 5.11 -8.09 12.28
C THR A 414 5.29 -6.74 12.96
N HIS A 415 4.20 -6.08 13.39
CA HIS A 415 4.25 -4.71 13.91
C HIS A 415 3.62 -4.60 15.31
N TYR A 416 4.14 -5.39 16.25
CA TYR A 416 3.79 -5.23 17.67
C TYR A 416 4.18 -3.82 18.14
N HIS A 417 3.21 -3.09 18.68
CA HIS A 417 3.37 -1.67 18.96
C HIS A 417 2.62 -1.25 20.23
N GLU A 418 3.08 -0.14 20.80
CA GLU A 418 2.49 0.50 21.98
C GLU A 418 2.32 2.01 21.72
N GLY A 419 1.28 2.60 22.32
CA GLY A 419 1.11 4.05 22.30
C GLY A 419 2.12 4.71 23.23
N LEU A 420 2.79 5.77 22.78
CA LEU A 420 3.65 6.59 23.63
C LEU A 420 2.81 7.64 24.39
N GLU A 421 3.22 7.95 25.61
CA GLU A 421 2.51 8.87 26.50
C GLU A 421 2.52 10.31 25.99
N VAL A 422 1.37 10.99 26.08
CA VAL A 422 1.25 12.42 25.81
C VAL A 422 1.60 13.18 27.08
N THR A 423 2.66 13.97 27.06
CA THR A 423 3.22 14.64 28.25
C THR A 423 2.63 16.03 28.50
N SER A 424 1.98 16.64 27.50
CA SER A 424 1.16 17.85 27.68
C SER A 424 0.17 18.03 26.53
N GLY A 425 -0.97 18.68 26.80
CA GLY A 425 -2.02 18.93 25.81
C GLY A 425 -2.84 17.68 25.45
N THR A 426 -3.55 17.72 24.31
CA THR A 426 -4.47 16.66 23.89
C THR A 426 -4.17 16.23 22.45
N ARG A 427 -4.03 14.92 22.22
CA ARG A 427 -3.73 14.32 20.90
C ARG A 427 -4.94 13.54 20.39
N TYR A 428 -5.41 13.89 19.20
CA TYR A 428 -6.48 13.18 18.51
C TYR A 428 -5.91 12.24 17.45
N ILE A 429 -6.43 11.01 17.38
CA ILE A 429 -6.08 10.02 16.36
C ILE A 429 -7.37 9.36 15.84
N ALA A 430 -7.42 9.10 14.53
CA ALA A 430 -8.43 8.25 13.91
C ALA A 430 -7.77 6.91 13.56
N VAL A 431 -8.35 5.81 14.04
CA VAL A 431 -7.81 4.45 13.87
C VAL A 431 -8.89 3.58 13.21
N SER A 432 -8.48 2.80 12.22
CA SER A 432 -9.32 1.79 11.57
C SER A 432 -8.51 0.50 11.52
N PHE A 433 -9.11 -0.59 12.00
CA PHE A 433 -8.56 -1.93 11.85
C PHE A 433 -9.15 -2.52 10.56
N VAL A 434 -8.27 -2.93 9.65
CA VAL A 434 -8.65 -3.51 8.36
C VAL A 434 -8.15 -4.95 8.36
N ASP A 435 -9.05 -5.88 8.67
CA ASP A 435 -8.75 -7.31 8.63
C ASP A 435 -8.80 -7.85 7.18
N PRO A 436 -7.89 -8.78 6.81
CA PRO A 436 -7.88 -9.42 5.49
C PRO A 436 -9.05 -10.39 5.25
#